data_AF-A0A1R3KE24-F1
#
_entry.id   AF-A0A1R3KE24-F1
#
_cell.length_a   1.000
_cell.length_b   1.000
_cell.length_c   1.000
_cell.angle_alpha   90.00
_cell.angle_beta   90.00
_cell.angle_gamma   90.00
#
_symmetry.space_group_name_H-M   'P 1'
#
loop_
_entity.id
_entity.type
_entity.pdbx_description
1 polymer ?
#
loop_
_entity_poly.entity_id
_entity_poly.type
_entity_poly.pdbx_seq_one_letter_code
_entity_poly.pdbx_strand_id
1 'polypeptide(L)'
;MRRPKSRTFRKQQKNNEIEEIETLNKWIESQKPESGTNPLSLDPLKPKSPVGRIVDPLTGAASFSRYAGARKFYELPLSKRTKNGLEEGGFKKMTDIQVASLPHALCGRDVLGAAKTGSGKTLAFVIP
;
A
#
# COMPACT_ATOMS: atom_id res chain seq x y z
N MET A 1 19.18 16.47 25.66
CA MET A 1 17.79 16.98 25.69
C MET A 1 17.40 17.45 24.28
N ARG A 2 16.46 16.80 23.58
CA ARG A 2 16.07 17.20 22.21
C ARG A 2 15.23 18.48 22.27
N ARG A 3 15.61 19.52 21.53
CA ARG A 3 14.84 20.77 21.45
C ARG A 3 13.44 20.50 20.88
N PRO A 4 12.37 21.04 21.48
CA PRO A 4 11.01 20.88 20.96
C PRO A 4 10.89 21.52 19.57
N LYS A 5 10.24 20.80 18.64
CA LYS A 5 10.06 21.26 17.25
C LYS A 5 9.13 22.47 17.19
N SER A 6 9.41 23.39 16.27
CA SER A 6 8.65 24.64 16.09
C SER A 6 7.21 24.40 15.64
N ARG A 7 6.33 25.37 15.90
CA ARG A 7 4.91 25.34 15.45
C ARG A 7 4.81 25.19 13.92
N THR A 8 5.63 25.92 13.18
CA THR A 8 5.70 25.87 11.71
C THR A 8 6.05 24.47 11.22
N PHE A 9 7.05 23.83 11.85
CA PHE A 9 7.45 22.47 11.49
C PHE A 9 6.30 21.47 11.70
N ARG A 10 5.58 21.55 12.83
CA ARG A 10 4.42 20.67 13.09
C ARG A 10 3.30 20.87 12.06
N LYS A 11 3.02 22.12 11.69
CA LYS A 11 2.02 22.44 10.65
C LYS A 11 2.42 21.85 9.30
N GLN A 12 3.69 21.99 8.91
CA GLN A 12 4.20 21.41 7.67
C GLN A 12 4.10 19.88 7.67
N GLN A 13 4.47 19.21 8.77
CA GLN A 13 4.30 17.75 8.86
C GLN A 13 2.84 17.33 8.70
N LYS A 14 1.91 18.04 9.35
CA LYS A 14 0.48 17.76 9.22
C LYS A 14 0.00 17.91 7.77
N ASN A 15 0.44 18.96 7.07
CA ASN A 15 0.09 19.17 5.67
C ASN A 15 0.63 18.03 4.78
N ASN A 16 1.88 17.63 4.98
CA ASN A 16 2.47 16.52 4.23
C ASN A 16 1.73 15.20 4.49
N GLU A 17 1.31 14.94 5.73
CA GLU A 17 0.52 13.74 6.06
C GLU A 17 -0.86 13.77 5.37
N ILE A 18 -1.52 14.94 5.31
CA ILE A 18 -2.80 15.10 4.60
C ILE A 18 -2.62 14.83 3.10
N GLU A 19 -1.60 15.44 2.47
CA GLU A 19 -1.30 15.23 1.05
C GLU A 19 -0.97 13.76 0.72
N GLU A 20 -0.25 13.09 1.62
CA GLU A 20 0.03 11.66 1.52
C GLU A 20 -1.27 10.84 1.57
N ILE A 21 -2.12 11.08 2.57
CA ILE A 21 -3.41 10.40 2.72
C ILE A 21 -4.27 10.59 1.47
N GLU A 22 -4.38 11.81 0.96
CA GLU A 22 -5.15 12.10 -0.26
C GLU A 22 -4.60 11.33 -1.47
N THR A 23 -3.27 11.27 -1.61
CA THR A 23 -2.61 10.55 -2.70
C THR A 23 -2.85 9.04 -2.59
N LEU A 24 -2.78 8.47 -1.39
CA LEU A 24 -3.03 7.05 -1.15
C LEU A 24 -4.49 6.68 -1.41
N ASN A 25 -5.44 7.50 -0.96
CA ASN A 25 -6.86 7.27 -1.23
C ASN A 25 -7.16 7.32 -2.72
N LYS A 26 -6.58 8.28 -3.46
CA LYS A 26 -6.69 8.31 -4.94
C LYS A 26 -6.11 7.06 -5.59
N TRP A 27 -4.97 6.59 -5.08
CA TRP A 27 -4.36 5.36 -5.58
C TRP A 27 -5.28 4.15 -5.34
N ILE A 28 -5.76 3.95 -4.11
CA ILE A 28 -6.69 2.87 -3.75
C ILE A 28 -7.92 2.90 -4.66
N GLU A 29 -8.57 4.05 -4.79
CA GLU A 29 -9.80 4.14 -5.58
C GLU A 29 -9.55 3.90 -7.08
N SER A 30 -8.47 4.44 -7.64
CA SER A 30 -8.15 4.30 -9.07
C SER A 30 -7.74 2.88 -9.50
N GLN A 31 -7.26 2.05 -8.57
CA GLN A 31 -6.74 0.71 -8.84
C GLN A 31 -7.45 -0.36 -8.00
N LYS A 32 -8.65 -0.05 -7.53
CA LYS A 32 -9.52 -0.92 -6.75
C LYS A 32 -9.85 -2.18 -7.55
N PRO A 33 -9.46 -3.37 -7.08
CA PRO A 33 -9.83 -4.61 -7.76
C PRO A 33 -11.34 -4.81 -7.70
N GLU A 34 -11.93 -5.40 -8.75
CA GLU A 34 -13.36 -5.73 -8.76
C GLU A 34 -13.70 -6.70 -7.61
N SER A 35 -14.97 -6.75 -7.22
CA SER A 35 -15.43 -7.68 -6.18
C SER A 35 -15.34 -9.12 -6.69
N GLY A 36 -14.86 -10.04 -5.85
CA GLY A 36 -14.76 -11.46 -6.19
C GLY A 36 -13.56 -11.83 -7.09
N THR A 37 -12.75 -10.87 -7.55
CA THR A 37 -11.51 -11.19 -8.27
C THR A 37 -10.50 -11.86 -7.34
N ASN A 38 -9.60 -12.68 -7.90
CA ASN A 38 -8.50 -13.26 -7.15
C ASN A 38 -7.18 -12.52 -7.44
N PRO A 39 -6.64 -11.69 -6.52
CA PRO A 39 -5.37 -11.01 -6.75
C PRO A 39 -4.17 -11.96 -6.93
N LEU A 40 -4.26 -13.22 -6.46
CA LEU A 40 -3.19 -14.21 -6.64
C LEU A 40 -3.09 -14.72 -8.09
N SER A 41 -4.19 -14.70 -8.85
CA SER A 41 -4.16 -15.16 -10.25
C SER A 41 -3.53 -14.15 -11.20
N LEU A 42 -3.28 -12.92 -10.74
CA LEU A 42 -2.59 -11.90 -11.50
C LEU A 42 -1.08 -12.12 -11.44
N ASP A 43 -0.44 -11.89 -12.60
CA ASP A 43 1.01 -11.86 -12.69
C ASP A 43 1.60 -10.80 -11.75
N PRO A 44 2.76 -11.07 -11.14
CA PRO A 44 3.49 -10.08 -10.38
C PRO A 44 3.80 -8.82 -11.21
N LEU A 45 3.99 -7.69 -10.53
CA LEU A 45 4.52 -6.49 -11.18
C LEU A 45 5.91 -6.81 -11.77
N LYS A 46 6.16 -6.30 -12.98
CA LYS A 46 7.48 -6.48 -13.60
C LYS A 46 8.55 -5.80 -12.74
N PRO A 47 9.76 -6.37 -12.64
CA PRO A 47 10.85 -5.73 -11.92
C PRO A 47 11.09 -4.30 -12.43
N LYS A 48 11.34 -3.36 -11.50
CA LYS A 48 11.62 -1.94 -11.78
C LYS A 48 10.45 -1.17 -12.43
N SER A 49 9.24 -1.73 -12.49
CA SER A 49 8.05 -0.95 -12.84
C SER A 49 7.84 0.18 -11.83
N PRO A 50 7.37 1.37 -12.29
CA PRO A 50 7.06 2.46 -11.39
C PRO A 50 5.89 2.07 -10.47
N VAL A 51 5.96 2.51 -9.22
CA VAL A 51 5.00 2.19 -8.15
C VAL A 51 4.43 3.49 -7.59
N GLY A 52 3.12 3.51 -7.36
CA GLY A 52 2.39 4.67 -6.87
C GLY A 52 1.93 5.56 -8.00
N ARG A 53 2.04 6.88 -7.82
CA ARG A 53 1.67 7.88 -8.82
C ARG A 53 2.68 7.87 -9.97
N ILE A 54 2.19 7.61 -11.17
CA ILE A 54 2.96 7.59 -12.42
C ILE A 54 2.54 8.81 -13.22
N VAL A 55 3.51 9.59 -13.70
CA VAL A 55 3.25 10.69 -14.63
C VAL A 55 3.86 10.32 -15.96
N ASP A 56 3.03 10.31 -17.00
CA ASP A 56 3.49 10.09 -18.37
C ASP A 56 4.39 11.27 -18.80
N PRO A 57 5.66 11.02 -19.19
CA PRO A 57 6.57 12.08 -19.60
C PRO A 57 6.13 12.86 -20.85
N LEU A 58 5.32 12.25 -21.73
CA LEU A 58 4.91 12.82 -23.01
C LEU A 58 3.60 13.60 -22.88
N THR A 59 2.63 13.04 -22.16
CA THR A 59 1.28 13.62 -22.05
C THR A 59 1.07 14.42 -20.76
N GLY A 60 1.94 14.25 -19.76
CA GLY A 60 1.75 14.80 -18.42
C GLY A 60 0.59 14.15 -17.65
N ALA A 61 -0.06 13.12 -18.22
CA ALA A 61 -1.18 12.45 -17.60
C ALA A 61 -0.71 11.69 -16.34
N ALA A 62 -1.39 11.93 -15.22
CA ALA A 62 -1.15 11.21 -13.97
C ALA A 62 -2.04 9.97 -13.91
N SER A 63 -1.42 8.81 -13.70
CA SER A 63 -2.08 7.53 -13.42
C SER A 63 -1.48 6.89 -12.17
N PHE A 64 -1.96 5.71 -11.79
CA PHE A 64 -1.43 4.95 -10.66
C PHE A 64 -1.11 3.52 -11.06
N SER A 65 -0.05 2.94 -10.47
CA SER A 65 0.29 1.54 -10.69
C SER A 65 -0.75 0.61 -10.07
N ARG A 66 -1.14 -0.49 -10.72
CA ARG A 66 -1.94 -1.52 -10.05
C ARG A 66 -1.24 -2.05 -8.79
N TYR A 67 -2.02 -2.41 -7.77
CA TYR A 67 -1.52 -3.10 -6.58
C TYR A 67 -2.14 -4.49 -6.38
N ALA A 68 -3.21 -4.82 -7.12
CA ALA A 68 -3.66 -6.20 -7.24
C ALA A 68 -2.59 -7.03 -7.97
N GLY A 69 -2.22 -8.17 -7.40
CA GLY A 69 -1.09 -8.98 -7.86
C GLY A 69 0.29 -8.48 -7.42
N ALA A 70 0.38 -7.43 -6.60
CA ALA A 70 1.63 -7.06 -5.95
C ALA A 70 2.19 -8.24 -5.13
N ARG A 71 3.51 -8.34 -5.02
CA ARG A 71 4.19 -9.39 -4.23
C ARG A 71 5.03 -8.81 -3.09
N LYS A 72 5.28 -7.49 -3.09
CA LYS A 72 6.08 -6.82 -2.06
C LYS A 72 5.29 -5.68 -1.42
N PHE A 73 5.49 -5.44 -0.12
CA PHE A 73 4.70 -4.45 0.62
C PHE A 73 4.87 -3.01 0.10
N TYR A 74 6.06 -2.66 -0.43
CA TYR A 74 6.28 -1.32 -0.97
C TYR A 74 5.43 -1.02 -2.22
N GLU A 75 4.93 -2.06 -2.90
CA GLU A 75 4.08 -1.99 -4.09
C GLU A 75 2.62 -1.66 -3.75
N LEU A 76 2.25 -1.72 -2.46
CA LEU A 76 0.92 -1.37 -1.98
C LEU A 76 0.78 0.14 -1.70
N PRO A 77 -0.46 0.69 -1.75
CA PRO A 77 -0.77 2.05 -1.34
C PRO A 77 -0.77 2.21 0.19
N LEU A 78 0.41 2.06 0.80
CA LEU A 78 0.63 2.24 2.24
C LEU A 78 1.38 3.55 2.51
N SER A 79 1.14 4.14 3.69
CA SER A 79 1.91 5.29 4.15
C SER A 79 3.40 4.98 4.23
N LYS A 80 4.23 6.01 4.06
CA LYS A 80 5.68 5.91 4.23
C LYS A 80 6.05 5.38 5.62
N ARG A 81 5.31 5.78 6.65
CA ARG A 81 5.53 5.29 8.02
C ARG A 81 5.30 3.79 8.13
N THR A 82 4.20 3.29 7.54
CA THR A 82 3.89 1.87 7.50
C THR A 82 4.94 1.10 6.69
N LYS A 83 5.34 1.60 5.52
CA LYS A 83 6.37 0.97 4.68
C LYS A 83 7.72 0.88 5.41
N ASN A 84 8.13 1.95 6.09
CA ASN A 84 9.37 1.95 6.88
C ASN A 84 9.30 0.92 8.02
N GLY A 85 8.20 0.88 8.78
CA GLY A 85 8.04 -0.11 9.85
C GLY A 85 8.05 -1.56 9.35
N LEU A 86 7.45 -1.81 8.18
CA LEU A 86 7.52 -3.12 7.53
C LEU A 86 8.95 -3.48 7.11
N GLU A 87 9.67 -2.53 6.51
CA GLU A 87 11.06 -2.74 6.11
C GLU A 87 11.99 -2.97 7.30
N GLU A 88 11.87 -2.17 8.36
CA GLU A 88 12.59 -2.32 9.63
C GLU A 88 12.29 -3.67 10.30
N GLY A 89 11.04 -4.15 10.20
CA GLY A 89 10.63 -5.47 10.67
C GLY A 89 11.03 -6.63 9.75
N GLY A 90 11.70 -6.37 8.61
CA GLY A 90 12.12 -7.38 7.65
C GLY A 90 11.01 -7.91 6.73
N PHE A 91 9.82 -7.31 6.76
CA PHE A 91 8.67 -7.68 5.93
C PHE A 91 8.80 -7.07 4.53
N LYS A 92 9.51 -7.77 3.63
CA LYS A 92 9.71 -7.31 2.24
C LYS A 92 8.69 -7.91 1.27
N LYS A 93 8.50 -9.22 1.32
CA LYS A 93 7.63 -9.99 0.43
C LYS A 93 6.38 -10.43 1.19
N MET A 94 5.23 -10.31 0.54
CA MET A 94 3.95 -10.78 1.07
C MET A 94 3.82 -12.29 0.94
N THR A 95 3.09 -12.90 1.87
CA THR A 95 2.62 -14.29 1.78
C THR A 95 1.37 -14.38 0.91
N ASP A 96 0.99 -15.59 0.48
CA ASP A 96 -0.14 -15.76 -0.45
C ASP A 96 -1.46 -15.22 0.14
N ILE A 97 -1.71 -15.45 1.43
CA ILE A 97 -2.92 -14.93 2.08
C ILE A 97 -2.92 -13.40 2.11
N GLN A 98 -1.76 -12.76 2.28
CA GLN A 98 -1.60 -11.30 2.25
C GLN A 98 -1.81 -10.74 0.84
N VAL A 99 -1.27 -11.40 -0.19
CA VAL A 99 -1.50 -11.00 -1.59
C VAL A 99 -2.98 -11.11 -1.96
N ALA A 100 -3.66 -12.16 -1.51
CA ALA A 100 -5.09 -12.34 -1.76
C ALA A 100 -5.96 -11.33 -1.01
N SER A 101 -5.62 -11.00 0.25
CA SER A 101 -6.50 -10.22 1.12
C SER A 101 -6.23 -8.71 1.08
N LEU A 102 -4.97 -8.28 1.09
CA LEU A 102 -4.61 -6.87 1.27
C LEU A 102 -5.18 -5.94 0.19
N PRO A 103 -5.18 -6.31 -1.12
CA PRO A 103 -5.79 -5.45 -2.14
C PRO A 103 -7.28 -5.17 -1.89
N HIS A 104 -8.02 -6.13 -1.30
CA HIS A 104 -9.43 -5.95 -0.96
C HIS A 104 -9.61 -5.22 0.37
N ALA A 105 -8.84 -5.59 1.39
CA ALA A 105 -8.94 -4.98 2.72
C ALA A 105 -8.58 -3.49 2.70
N LEU A 106 -7.57 -3.08 1.92
CA LEU A 106 -7.22 -1.68 1.71
C LEU A 106 -8.36 -0.85 1.08
N CYS A 107 -9.30 -1.50 0.41
CA CYS A 107 -10.48 -0.84 -0.15
C CYS A 107 -11.64 -0.72 0.86
N GLY A 108 -11.41 -1.05 2.14
CA GLY A 108 -12.44 -1.05 3.20
C GLY A 108 -13.48 -2.17 3.03
N ARG A 109 -13.14 -3.26 2.35
CA ARG A 109 -14.04 -4.42 2.21
C ARG A 109 -13.87 -5.37 3.38
N ASP A 110 -14.97 -6.00 3.79
CA ASP A 110 -14.92 -7.14 4.70
C ASP A 110 -14.24 -8.33 4.02
N VAL A 111 -13.27 -8.93 4.71
CA VAL A 111 -12.49 -10.06 4.19
C VAL A 111 -12.50 -11.22 5.18
N LEU A 112 -12.98 -12.37 4.72
CA LEU A 112 -12.85 -13.63 5.44
C LEU A 112 -11.59 -14.37 4.96
N GLY A 113 -10.57 -14.44 5.81
CA GLY A 113 -9.29 -15.11 5.49
C GLY A 113 -9.16 -16.49 6.11
N ALA A 114 -9.13 -17.55 5.31
CA ALA A 114 -8.87 -18.93 5.75
C ALA A 114 -7.47 -19.39 5.30
N ALA A 115 -6.57 -19.60 6.27
CA ALA A 115 -5.22 -20.11 6.01
C ALA A 115 -4.63 -20.78 7.26
N LYS A 116 -3.66 -21.68 7.09
CA LYS A 116 -2.95 -22.36 8.19
C LYS A 116 -2.27 -21.38 9.16
N THR A 117 -1.90 -21.84 10.36
CA THR A 117 -1.06 -21.06 11.29
C THR A 117 0.29 -20.71 10.64
N GLY A 118 0.89 -19.58 11.04
CA GLY A 118 2.15 -19.10 10.44
C GLY A 118 2.06 -18.58 9.00
N SER A 119 0.88 -18.51 8.39
CA SER A 119 0.68 -18.00 7.01
C SER A 119 0.76 -16.48 6.87
N GLY A 120 0.86 -15.72 7.97
CA GLY A 120 0.93 -14.26 7.95
C GLY A 120 -0.42 -13.52 8.04
N LYS A 121 -1.51 -14.21 8.43
CA LYS A 121 -2.85 -13.61 8.64
C LYS A 121 -2.84 -12.40 9.59
N THR A 122 -2.05 -12.46 10.66
CA THR A 122 -1.97 -11.36 11.64
C THR A 122 -1.56 -10.05 10.98
N LEU A 123 -0.50 -10.08 10.17
CA LEU A 123 -0.04 -8.88 9.47
C LEU A 123 -1.02 -8.47 8.35
N ALA A 124 -1.70 -9.44 7.73
CA ALA A 124 -2.75 -9.17 6.74
C ALA A 124 -3.95 -8.40 7.32
N PHE A 125 -4.23 -8.57 8.61
CA PHE A 125 -5.29 -7.88 9.34
C PHE A 125 -4.85 -6.54 9.94
N VAL A 126 -3.60 -6.43 10.39
CA VAL A 126 -3.08 -5.23 11.09
C VAL A 126 -2.74 -4.07 10.15
N ILE A 127 -2.41 -4.34 8.88
CA ILE A 127 -1.96 -3.31 7.93
C ILE A 127 -3.08 -2.39 7.44
N PRO A 128 -4.22 -2.90 6.92
CA PRO A 128 -5.31 -2.08 6.39
C PRO A 128 -5.95 -1.21 7.48
#